data_AF-A0A2Z7B8W4-F1
#
_entry.id   AF-A0A2Z7B8W4-F1
#
_cell.length_a   1.000
_cell.length_b   1.000
_cell.length_c   1.000
_cell.angle_alpha   90.00
_cell.angle_beta   90.00
_cell.angle_gamma   90.00
#
_symmetry.space_group_name_H-M   'P 1'
#
loop_
_entity.id
_entity.type
_entity.pdbx_description
1 polymer ?
#
loop_
_entity_poly.entity_id
_entity_poly.type
_entity_poly.pdbx_seq_one_letter_code
_entity_poly.pdbx_strand_id
1 'polypeptide(L)'
;MELSLIGLQNAGKTSLVNVVATGGYSEDMIPTVGFNMRKVTKGNVTIKLWDLGGQPRFRSMWERYCRAVSAIVYVVDAADHENVNISKSELHDLLSKPSLSGIPLLVLGNKIDKPQALSKQALTDQMDLKHITDREVCCFMISCKNSTNIDQSDQQNRIEKEGNFTSFLRSSEDREDQKKTEQCEGNLCCGMDFQVVVLAGGYSKTLVPLVSKEVPKALLPVANRPVLYYVLELLELHELNDCHCGDCFLFALVVEGESAALLISAWISSTFVDRLQVEVIAVPEDIGTAGALRAIDHRLIAKNVLVVSGDLVCEISPGAVAAAHSRHNAVVTAMLCSVPVSGPLDSGSSGAKDKAKKTGRYNIIGLDPTKQFLLHIAAGAEVEKDIRVQKSILRAVGQMEIHADLMDAHMYAFKRFKRYELLSNGVHSEENGNGKDIIQNNKAVVAQLLANASPPSFHDTYARGLDVSAPISRKTHKCCVFIANKSKYCSRLNSIQAFSDINRDVVGDANHLLLGYSFSAQNNIIHPSALLGSKTTVGPQCMVGEGSQMGDKCSVKKSVIGRHCRIGSNVKIANSVVMNYVTIGDGCSIQGSIICSNVQLQDRAILKDCQVGAGFVVTTGSEYKGESLAKKEKQ
;
A
#
# COMPACT_ATOMS: atom_id res chain seq x y z
N MET A 1 -13.69 6.79 -10.76
CA MET A 1 -14.73 5.89 -11.30
C MET A 1 -14.78 5.97 -12.83
N GLU A 2 -14.94 4.86 -13.56
CA GLU A 2 -15.16 4.85 -15.02
C GLU A 2 -16.47 4.16 -15.36
N LEU A 3 -17.33 4.79 -16.18
CA LEU A 3 -18.64 4.28 -16.57
C LEU A 3 -18.83 4.38 -18.07
N SER A 4 -19.51 3.39 -18.64
CA SER A 4 -19.86 3.36 -20.06
C SER A 4 -21.36 3.48 -20.26
N LEU A 5 -21.77 4.55 -20.94
CA LEU A 5 -23.16 4.84 -21.30
C LEU A 5 -23.45 4.28 -22.70
N ILE A 6 -24.32 3.27 -22.73
CA ILE A 6 -24.74 2.56 -23.94
C ILE A 6 -26.27 2.48 -24.03
N GLY A 7 -26.77 2.04 -25.17
CA GLY A 7 -28.21 1.99 -25.47
C GLY A 7 -28.52 2.52 -26.86
N LEU A 8 -29.74 2.29 -27.34
CA LEU A 8 -30.15 2.66 -28.69
C LEU A 8 -30.02 4.17 -28.96
N GLN A 9 -29.99 4.52 -30.24
CA GLN A 9 -30.06 5.92 -30.66
C GLN A 9 -31.30 6.60 -30.09
N ASN A 10 -31.21 7.92 -29.84
CA ASN A 10 -32.30 8.72 -29.27
C ASN A 10 -32.73 8.37 -27.82
N ALA A 11 -32.11 7.41 -27.14
CA ALA A 11 -32.45 7.08 -25.75
C ALA A 11 -32.12 8.19 -24.72
N GLY A 12 -31.32 9.19 -25.11
CA GLY A 12 -30.95 10.33 -24.24
C GLY A 12 -29.66 10.16 -23.45
N LYS A 13 -28.72 9.32 -23.92
CA LYS A 13 -27.38 9.12 -23.31
C LYS A 13 -26.59 10.42 -23.19
N THR A 14 -26.44 11.16 -24.28
CA THR A 14 -25.72 12.44 -24.32
C THR A 14 -26.42 13.50 -23.48
N SER A 15 -27.76 13.51 -23.48
CA SER A 15 -28.55 14.39 -22.61
C SER A 15 -28.30 14.08 -21.14
N LEU A 16 -28.19 12.80 -20.75
CA LEU A 16 -27.83 12.40 -19.39
C LEU A 16 -26.42 12.89 -19.02
N VAL A 17 -25.43 12.72 -19.89
CA VAL A 17 -24.07 13.23 -19.65
C VAL A 17 -24.07 14.75 -19.48
N ASN A 18 -24.81 15.48 -20.30
CA ASN A 18 -24.93 16.94 -20.18
C ASN A 18 -25.56 17.35 -18.86
N VAL A 19 -26.71 16.78 -18.50
CA VAL A 19 -27.40 17.12 -17.23
C VAL A 19 -26.50 16.82 -16.03
N VAL A 20 -25.78 15.69 -16.04
CA VAL A 20 -24.85 15.33 -14.96
C VAL A 20 -23.61 16.23 -14.93
N ALA A 21 -23.14 16.73 -16.09
CA ALA A 21 -21.94 17.55 -16.19
C ALA A 21 -22.17 19.04 -15.92
N THR A 22 -23.30 19.59 -16.38
CA THR A 22 -23.55 21.04 -16.38
C THR A 22 -24.79 21.45 -15.59
N GLY A 23 -25.54 20.50 -15.02
CA GLY A 23 -26.78 20.77 -14.29
C GLY A 23 -27.94 21.27 -15.15
N GLY A 24 -27.76 21.34 -16.47
CA GLY A 24 -28.69 21.94 -17.42
C GLY A 24 -29.02 21.02 -18.60
N TYR A 25 -30.30 20.99 -18.96
CA TYR A 25 -30.80 20.28 -20.15
C TYR A 25 -30.84 21.20 -21.37
N SER A 26 -30.60 20.65 -22.56
CA SER A 26 -30.69 21.36 -23.84
C SER A 26 -31.46 20.48 -24.83
N GLU A 27 -32.44 21.08 -25.53
CA GLU A 27 -33.33 20.39 -26.47
C GLU A 27 -32.66 20.08 -27.82
N ASP A 28 -31.64 20.84 -28.21
CA ASP A 28 -30.98 20.74 -29.52
C ASP A 28 -29.79 19.77 -29.51
N MET A 29 -30.04 18.50 -29.15
CA MET A 29 -29.00 17.46 -29.14
C MET A 29 -29.02 16.63 -30.42
N ILE A 30 -27.90 16.63 -31.16
CA ILE A 30 -27.69 15.78 -32.32
C ILE A 30 -27.26 14.37 -31.85
N PRO A 31 -27.75 13.27 -32.46
CA PRO A 31 -27.29 11.92 -32.11
C PRO A 31 -25.76 11.76 -32.18
N THR A 32 -25.15 11.24 -31.11
CA THR A 32 -23.69 11.02 -31.05
C THR A 32 -23.20 10.10 -32.16
N VAL A 33 -22.19 10.57 -32.89
CA VAL A 33 -21.43 9.82 -33.88
C VAL A 33 -20.15 9.30 -33.23
N GLY A 34 -19.97 7.99 -33.18
CA GLY A 34 -18.76 7.37 -32.60
C GLY A 34 -18.79 7.28 -31.08
N PHE A 35 -17.78 7.85 -30.40
CA PHE A 35 -17.62 7.80 -28.95
C PHE A 35 -17.06 9.13 -28.43
N ASN A 36 -17.44 9.52 -27.22
CA ASN A 36 -16.91 10.70 -26.54
C ASN A 36 -16.62 10.36 -25.08
N MET A 37 -15.51 10.86 -24.52
CA MET A 37 -15.20 10.74 -23.10
C MET A 37 -15.36 12.10 -22.45
N ARG A 38 -16.18 12.18 -21.42
CA ARG A 38 -16.26 13.36 -20.57
C ARG A 38 -15.88 13.03 -19.14
N LYS A 39 -15.06 13.89 -18.56
CA LYS A 39 -14.76 13.85 -17.14
C LYS A 39 -15.74 14.79 -16.43
N VAL A 40 -16.50 14.25 -15.50
CA VAL A 40 -17.42 15.01 -14.66
C VAL A 40 -16.94 14.88 -13.23
N THR A 41 -16.78 16.01 -12.56
CA THR A 41 -16.45 16.07 -11.15
C THR A 41 -17.71 16.46 -10.39
N LYS A 42 -18.18 15.60 -9.50
CA LYS A 42 -19.39 15.82 -8.71
C LYS A 42 -19.09 15.50 -7.25
N GLY A 43 -19.00 16.53 -6.42
CA GLY A 43 -18.40 16.41 -5.08
C GLY A 43 -16.91 16.00 -5.18
N ASN A 44 -16.52 14.99 -4.39
CA ASN A 44 -15.14 14.51 -4.30
C ASN A 44 -14.78 13.44 -5.35
N VAL A 45 -15.71 13.12 -6.26
CA VAL A 45 -15.57 12.02 -7.23
C VAL A 45 -15.33 12.59 -8.63
N THR A 46 -14.26 12.11 -9.26
CA THR A 46 -14.06 12.29 -10.72
C THR A 46 -14.56 11.05 -11.45
N ILE A 47 -15.65 11.23 -12.21
CA ILE A 47 -16.28 10.20 -13.02
C ILE A 47 -15.85 10.38 -14.48
N LYS A 48 -15.23 9.35 -15.08
CA LYS A 48 -15.04 9.29 -16.53
C LYS A 48 -16.25 8.62 -17.16
N LEU A 49 -17.04 9.39 -17.90
CA LEU A 49 -18.23 8.94 -18.62
C LEU A 49 -17.90 8.74 -20.10
N TRP A 50 -17.99 7.51 -20.58
CA TRP A 50 -17.92 7.18 -22.00
C TRP A 50 -19.32 7.22 -22.61
N ASP A 51 -19.62 8.24 -23.43
CA ASP A 51 -20.86 8.33 -24.23
C ASP A 51 -20.65 7.65 -25.59
N LEU A 52 -21.39 6.57 -25.84
CA LEU A 52 -21.23 5.75 -27.04
C LEU A 52 -22.42 5.90 -27.99
N GLY A 53 -22.15 5.97 -29.29
CA GLY A 53 -23.18 6.05 -30.32
C GLY A 53 -24.14 4.86 -30.30
N GLY A 54 -25.44 5.14 -30.42
CA GLY A 54 -26.51 4.12 -30.39
C GLY A 54 -26.96 3.56 -31.74
N GLN A 55 -26.40 4.09 -32.83
CA GLN A 55 -26.68 3.64 -34.20
C GLN A 55 -26.13 2.23 -34.41
N PRO A 56 -26.80 1.36 -35.21
CA PRO A 56 -26.35 -0.01 -35.47
C PRO A 56 -24.86 -0.13 -35.81
N ARG A 57 -24.34 0.78 -36.65
CA ARG A 57 -22.92 0.81 -37.06
C ARG A 57 -21.90 0.99 -35.94
N PHE A 58 -22.31 1.47 -34.75
CA PHE A 58 -21.41 1.70 -33.62
C PHE A 58 -21.55 0.67 -32.49
N ARG A 59 -22.58 -0.20 -32.54
CA ARG A 59 -22.87 -1.16 -31.46
C ARG A 59 -21.77 -2.22 -31.28
N SER A 60 -21.07 -2.58 -32.35
CA SER A 60 -19.92 -3.49 -32.32
C SER A 60 -18.76 -2.98 -31.45
N MET A 61 -18.69 -1.66 -31.19
CA MET A 61 -17.66 -1.08 -30.33
C MET A 61 -18.02 -1.13 -28.85
N TRP A 62 -19.30 -1.31 -28.48
CA TRP A 62 -19.74 -1.27 -27.08
C TRP A 62 -18.94 -2.22 -26.19
N GLU A 63 -18.69 -3.45 -26.67
CA GLU A 63 -17.90 -4.45 -25.94
C GLU A 63 -16.52 -3.92 -25.54
N ARG A 64 -15.83 -3.20 -26.44
CA ARG A 64 -14.47 -2.70 -26.19
C ARG A 64 -14.44 -1.67 -25.06
N TYR A 65 -15.45 -0.83 -24.96
CA TYR A 65 -15.53 0.27 -23.99
C TYR A 65 -16.24 -0.12 -22.69
N CYS A 66 -16.97 -1.25 -22.68
CA CYS A 66 -17.55 -1.80 -21.45
C CYS A 66 -16.57 -2.70 -20.68
N ARG A 67 -15.38 -3.01 -21.21
CA ARG A 67 -14.38 -3.82 -20.51
C ARG A 67 -13.75 -3.05 -19.35
N ALA A 68 -13.69 -3.70 -18.18
CA ALA A 68 -13.02 -3.19 -16.98
C ALA A 68 -13.53 -1.82 -16.48
N VAL A 69 -14.80 -1.47 -16.79
CA VAL A 69 -15.47 -0.29 -16.20
C VAL A 69 -16.10 -0.66 -14.85
N SER A 70 -16.31 0.34 -13.99
CA SER A 70 -16.95 0.16 -12.68
C SER A 70 -18.42 -0.28 -12.81
N ALA A 71 -19.13 0.24 -13.82
CA ALA A 71 -20.48 -0.23 -14.17
C ALA A 71 -20.86 0.12 -15.63
N ILE A 72 -21.74 -0.68 -16.21
CA ILE A 72 -22.38 -0.43 -17.50
C ILE A 72 -23.69 0.32 -17.24
N VAL A 73 -23.87 1.48 -17.87
CA VAL A 73 -25.12 2.26 -17.80
C VAL A 73 -25.85 2.13 -19.13
N TYR A 74 -26.93 1.37 -19.15
CA TYR A 74 -27.76 1.14 -20.32
C TYR A 74 -29.01 2.02 -20.30
N VAL A 75 -29.09 2.99 -21.21
CA VAL A 75 -30.20 3.95 -21.28
C VAL A 75 -31.23 3.51 -22.32
N VAL A 76 -32.49 3.43 -21.90
CA VAL A 76 -33.65 3.05 -22.72
C VAL A 76 -34.63 4.21 -22.77
N ASP A 77 -35.19 4.52 -23.94
CA ASP A 77 -36.33 5.43 -24.04
C ASP A 77 -37.59 4.70 -23.55
N ALA A 78 -38.09 5.03 -22.36
CA ALA A 78 -39.24 4.39 -21.78
C ALA A 78 -40.55 4.71 -22.53
N ALA A 79 -40.55 5.74 -23.37
CA ALA A 79 -41.71 6.17 -24.15
C ALA A 79 -41.75 5.55 -25.56
N ASP A 80 -40.74 4.78 -25.95
CA ASP A 80 -40.57 4.20 -27.29
C ASP A 80 -40.77 2.68 -27.27
N HIS A 81 -42.03 2.27 -27.18
CA HIS A 81 -42.46 0.86 -27.08
C HIS A 81 -41.97 -0.02 -28.24
N GLU A 82 -41.85 0.54 -29.44
CA GLU A 82 -41.43 -0.21 -30.64
C GLU A 82 -39.97 -0.67 -30.53
N ASN A 83 -39.11 0.20 -29.99
CA ASN A 83 -37.67 -0.06 -29.90
C ASN A 83 -37.25 -0.79 -28.62
N VAL A 84 -38.11 -0.97 -27.62
CA VAL A 84 -37.77 -1.71 -26.38
C VAL A 84 -37.33 -3.15 -26.69
N ASN A 85 -38.01 -3.84 -27.62
CA ASN A 85 -37.63 -5.20 -28.00
C ASN A 85 -36.25 -5.27 -28.69
N ILE A 86 -35.93 -4.28 -29.52
CA ILE A 86 -34.61 -4.16 -30.16
C ILE A 86 -33.55 -3.88 -29.09
N SER A 87 -33.89 -3.00 -28.13
CA SER A 87 -33.05 -2.63 -26.99
C SER A 87 -32.72 -3.85 -26.13
N LYS A 88 -33.71 -4.71 -25.87
CA LYS A 88 -33.54 -6.00 -25.20
C LYS A 88 -32.53 -6.88 -25.94
N SER A 89 -32.75 -7.15 -27.23
CA SER A 89 -31.86 -8.04 -28.00
C SER A 89 -30.41 -7.56 -27.94
N GLU A 90 -30.18 -6.27 -28.18
CA GLU A 90 -28.84 -5.68 -28.19
C GLU A 90 -28.17 -5.70 -26.81
N LEU A 91 -28.94 -5.50 -25.73
CA LEU A 91 -28.43 -5.64 -24.37
C LEU A 91 -28.00 -7.08 -24.09
N HIS A 92 -28.87 -8.06 -24.33
CA HIS A 92 -28.56 -9.48 -24.06
C HIS A 92 -27.42 -9.99 -24.93
N ASP A 93 -27.36 -9.58 -26.20
CA ASP A 93 -26.26 -9.91 -27.11
C ASP A 93 -24.91 -9.35 -26.61
N LEU A 94 -24.88 -8.12 -26.11
CA LEU A 94 -23.69 -7.52 -25.51
C LEU A 94 -23.29 -8.26 -24.23
N LEU A 95 -24.25 -8.54 -23.36
CA LEU A 95 -24.01 -9.17 -22.06
C LEU A 95 -23.62 -10.65 -22.16
N SER A 96 -23.89 -11.30 -23.30
CA SER A 96 -23.42 -12.65 -23.62
C SER A 96 -21.90 -12.74 -23.80
N LYS A 97 -21.21 -11.59 -23.98
CA LYS A 97 -19.76 -11.54 -24.21
C LYS A 97 -19.01 -11.89 -22.92
N PRO A 98 -18.12 -12.91 -22.92
CA PRO A 98 -17.38 -13.30 -21.72
C PRO A 98 -16.52 -12.18 -21.13
N SER A 99 -16.06 -11.23 -21.95
CA SER A 99 -15.24 -10.11 -21.47
C SER A 99 -15.99 -9.12 -20.58
N LEU A 100 -17.32 -9.20 -20.49
CA LEU A 100 -18.18 -8.33 -19.68
C LEU A 100 -18.79 -9.07 -18.47
N SER A 101 -18.41 -10.33 -18.25
CA SER A 101 -18.91 -11.15 -17.15
C SER A 101 -18.67 -10.48 -15.80
N GLY A 102 -19.73 -10.40 -14.99
CA GLY A 102 -19.66 -9.87 -13.61
C GLY A 102 -19.60 -8.35 -13.48
N ILE A 103 -19.55 -7.57 -14.57
CA ILE A 103 -19.62 -6.11 -14.50
C ILE A 103 -21.05 -5.67 -14.15
N PRO A 104 -21.29 -4.86 -13.10
CA PRO A 104 -22.63 -4.41 -12.73
C PRO A 104 -23.35 -3.65 -13.85
N LEU A 105 -24.67 -3.85 -13.95
CA LEU A 105 -25.54 -3.24 -14.95
C LEU A 105 -26.56 -2.29 -14.30
N LEU A 106 -26.57 -1.05 -14.76
CA LEU A 106 -27.58 -0.06 -14.45
C LEU A 106 -28.45 0.20 -15.67
N VAL A 107 -29.74 -0.06 -15.59
CA VAL A 107 -30.71 0.27 -16.64
C VAL A 107 -31.44 1.55 -16.27
N LEU A 108 -31.45 2.52 -17.17
CA LEU A 108 -32.13 3.80 -16.99
C LEU A 108 -33.25 3.94 -18.02
N GLY A 109 -34.50 3.84 -17.58
CA GLY A 109 -35.69 4.19 -18.35
C GLY A 109 -35.85 5.70 -18.38
N ASN A 110 -35.39 6.33 -19.44
CA ASN A 110 -35.42 7.78 -19.63
C ASN A 110 -36.73 8.24 -20.30
N LYS A 111 -36.99 9.55 -20.23
CA LYS A 111 -38.15 10.25 -20.82
C LYS A 111 -39.50 9.96 -20.15
N ILE A 112 -39.50 9.78 -18.83
CA ILE A 112 -40.75 9.63 -18.05
C ILE A 112 -41.63 10.89 -18.02
N ASP A 113 -41.14 12.01 -18.53
CA ASP A 113 -41.93 13.21 -18.78
C ASP A 113 -43.02 13.01 -19.84
N LYS A 114 -42.93 11.95 -20.64
CA LYS A 114 -43.92 11.62 -21.66
C LYS A 114 -45.04 10.73 -21.11
N PRO A 115 -46.32 10.99 -21.44
CA PRO A 115 -47.45 10.24 -20.90
C PRO A 115 -47.46 8.76 -21.30
N GLN A 116 -46.82 8.41 -22.42
CA GLN A 116 -46.68 7.04 -22.90
C GLN A 116 -45.49 6.29 -22.27
N ALA A 117 -44.79 6.85 -21.29
CA ALA A 117 -43.65 6.17 -20.68
C ALA A 117 -44.07 4.90 -19.93
N LEU A 118 -43.32 3.81 -20.14
CA LEU A 118 -43.50 2.56 -19.42
C LEU A 118 -43.28 2.74 -17.91
N SER A 119 -44.03 1.98 -17.11
CA SER A 119 -43.74 1.84 -15.69
C SER A 119 -42.44 1.07 -15.48
N LYS A 120 -41.79 1.26 -14.33
CA LYS A 120 -40.57 0.53 -13.93
C LYS A 120 -40.73 -0.99 -14.07
N GLN A 121 -41.89 -1.52 -13.64
CA GLN A 121 -42.18 -2.95 -13.70
C GLN A 121 -42.35 -3.43 -15.15
N ALA A 122 -43.11 -2.68 -15.97
CA ALA A 122 -43.30 -3.02 -17.38
C ALA A 122 -41.98 -2.98 -18.17
N LEU A 123 -41.11 -1.98 -17.90
CA LEU A 123 -39.79 -1.91 -18.52
C LEU A 123 -38.88 -3.07 -18.08
N THR A 124 -38.92 -3.43 -16.79
CA THR A 124 -38.14 -4.55 -16.24
C THR A 124 -38.53 -5.88 -16.88
N ASP A 125 -39.84 -6.10 -17.06
CA ASP A 125 -40.38 -7.31 -17.67
C ASP A 125 -40.10 -7.34 -19.19
N GLN A 126 -40.29 -6.22 -19.91
CA GLN A 126 -40.02 -6.15 -21.36
C GLN A 126 -38.53 -6.27 -21.71
N MET A 127 -37.64 -5.72 -20.89
CA MET A 127 -36.18 -5.86 -21.06
C MET A 127 -35.64 -7.19 -20.54
N ASP A 128 -36.49 -8.01 -19.88
CA ASP A 128 -36.15 -9.33 -19.36
C ASP A 128 -34.94 -9.31 -18.43
N LEU A 129 -34.91 -8.30 -17.55
CA LEU A 129 -33.77 -8.07 -16.67
C LEU A 129 -33.61 -9.17 -15.62
N LYS A 130 -34.71 -9.86 -15.29
CA LYS A 130 -34.73 -10.99 -14.33
C LYS A 130 -33.93 -12.20 -14.83
N HIS A 131 -33.76 -12.36 -16.14
CA HIS A 131 -32.98 -13.45 -16.73
C HIS A 131 -31.46 -13.23 -16.59
N ILE A 132 -31.04 -12.00 -16.27
CA ILE A 132 -29.62 -11.67 -16.09
C ILE A 132 -29.24 -11.98 -14.64
N THR A 133 -28.61 -13.14 -14.42
CA THR A 133 -28.24 -13.63 -13.08
C THR A 133 -26.74 -13.60 -12.80
N ASP A 134 -25.91 -13.35 -13.82
CA ASP A 134 -24.45 -13.41 -13.74
C ASP A 134 -23.81 -12.10 -13.22
N ARG A 135 -24.63 -11.07 -13.01
CA ARG A 135 -24.23 -9.74 -12.53
C ARG A 135 -25.36 -9.09 -11.75
N GLU A 136 -25.01 -8.06 -10.99
CA GLU A 136 -26.00 -7.22 -10.34
C GLU A 136 -26.69 -6.31 -11.35
N VAL A 137 -28.03 -6.20 -11.25
CA VAL A 137 -28.86 -5.39 -12.13
C VAL A 137 -29.73 -4.45 -11.32
N CYS A 138 -29.66 -3.16 -11.61
CA CYS A 138 -30.55 -2.14 -11.05
C CYS A 138 -31.30 -1.42 -12.18
N CYS A 139 -32.56 -1.05 -11.95
CA CYS A 139 -33.38 -0.33 -12.93
C CYS A 139 -34.01 0.92 -12.28
N PHE A 140 -33.79 2.10 -12.88
CA PHE A 140 -34.38 3.36 -12.45
C PHE A 140 -35.07 4.08 -13.59
N MET A 141 -36.06 4.90 -13.23
CA MET A 141 -36.83 5.71 -14.15
C MET A 141 -36.47 7.18 -13.97
N ILE A 142 -36.06 7.85 -15.05
CA ILE A 142 -35.52 9.22 -15.01
C ILE A 142 -36.13 10.11 -16.11
N SER A 143 -36.09 11.42 -15.91
CA SER A 143 -36.30 12.40 -16.99
C SER A 143 -35.13 13.36 -17.02
N CYS A 144 -34.31 13.30 -18.07
CA CYS A 144 -33.27 14.30 -18.31
C CYS A 144 -33.86 15.69 -18.60
N LYS A 145 -35.06 15.78 -19.16
CA LYS A 145 -35.72 17.06 -19.48
C LYS A 145 -36.13 17.82 -18.22
N ASN A 146 -36.71 17.10 -17.26
CA ASN A 146 -37.22 17.68 -16.01
C ASN A 146 -36.22 17.52 -14.84
N SER A 147 -35.01 17.01 -15.09
CA SER A 147 -34.03 16.63 -14.07
C SER A 147 -34.57 15.71 -12.97
N THR A 148 -35.64 14.96 -13.26
CA THR A 148 -36.33 14.11 -12.29
C THR A 148 -35.52 12.84 -12.04
N ASN A 149 -35.25 12.53 -10.76
CA ASN A 149 -34.47 11.38 -10.28
C ASN A 149 -32.98 11.38 -10.71
N ILE A 150 -32.40 12.55 -11.01
CA ILE A 150 -31.00 12.70 -11.47
C ILE A 150 -30.09 13.38 -10.41
N ASP A 151 -30.59 14.33 -9.60
CA ASP A 151 -29.81 15.01 -8.55
C ASP A 151 -30.65 15.46 -7.34
N GLN A 152 -30.08 15.40 -6.12
CA GLN A 152 -30.71 15.93 -4.89
C GLN A 152 -29.96 17.16 -4.38
N SER A 153 -30.54 18.34 -4.61
CA SER A 153 -30.29 19.54 -3.81
C SER A 153 -31.57 20.36 -3.82
N ASP A 154 -32.52 20.03 -2.92
CA ASP A 154 -33.37 21.01 -2.22
C ASP A 154 -34.42 20.31 -1.34
N GLN A 155 -34.88 21.08 -0.38
CA GLN A 155 -35.45 20.74 0.93
C GLN A 155 -36.73 19.88 0.94
N GLN A 156 -36.91 19.17 2.07
CA GLN A 156 -38.20 18.78 2.66
C GLN A 156 -39.10 17.82 1.84
N ASN A 157 -38.95 16.51 2.04
CA ASN A 157 -40.06 15.64 2.45
C ASN A 157 -39.60 14.19 2.69
N ARG A 158 -39.98 13.66 3.86
CA ARG A 158 -40.06 12.24 4.14
C ARG A 158 -41.18 11.66 3.26
N ILE A 159 -40.89 10.58 2.51
CA ILE A 159 -41.68 9.35 2.33
C ILE A 159 -41.09 8.56 1.15
N GLU A 160 -40.83 7.27 1.42
CA GLU A 160 -40.59 6.13 0.52
C GLU A 160 -39.19 5.81 -0.07
N LYS A 161 -38.89 4.52 0.03
CA LYS A 161 -37.65 3.78 -0.24
C LYS A 161 -37.41 3.52 -1.73
N GLU A 162 -37.38 4.54 -2.58
CA GLU A 162 -36.97 4.36 -3.98
C GLU A 162 -35.66 5.11 -4.26
N GLY A 163 -34.57 4.35 -4.47
CA GLY A 163 -33.26 4.91 -4.82
C GLY A 163 -33.29 5.71 -6.13
N ASN A 164 -32.36 6.66 -6.25
CA ASN A 164 -32.16 7.52 -7.42
C ASN A 164 -30.78 7.29 -8.08
N PHE A 165 -30.55 7.88 -9.26
CA PHE A 165 -29.32 7.69 -10.04
C PHE A 165 -28.05 8.05 -9.27
N THR A 166 -28.07 9.12 -8.47
CA THR A 166 -26.94 9.52 -7.61
C THR A 166 -26.71 8.57 -6.44
N SER A 167 -27.77 8.05 -5.82
CA SER A 167 -27.66 6.99 -4.81
C SER A 167 -27.16 5.68 -5.41
N PHE A 168 -27.45 5.39 -6.69
CA PHE A 168 -26.86 4.24 -7.36
C PHE A 168 -25.36 4.45 -7.58
N LEU A 169 -24.93 5.61 -8.09
CA LEU A 169 -23.51 5.93 -8.25
C LEU A 169 -22.76 5.87 -6.90
N ARG A 170 -23.34 6.46 -5.85
CA ARG A 170 -22.82 6.41 -4.49
C ARG A 170 -22.79 4.98 -3.95
N SER A 171 -23.86 4.20 -4.16
CA SER A 171 -23.91 2.78 -3.79
C SER A 171 -23.05 1.86 -4.66
N SER A 172 -22.58 2.31 -5.82
CA SER A 172 -21.66 1.56 -6.70
C SER A 172 -20.23 1.76 -6.23
N GLU A 173 -19.91 2.97 -5.75
CA GLU A 173 -18.70 3.25 -4.98
C GLU A 173 -18.74 2.51 -3.64
N ASP A 174 -19.85 2.58 -2.91
CA ASP A 174 -20.05 1.82 -1.68
C ASP A 174 -19.99 0.31 -1.97
N ARG A 175 -20.35 -0.20 -3.17
CA ARG A 175 -20.31 -1.65 -3.52
C ARG A 175 -18.95 -2.21 -3.94
N GLU A 176 -18.04 -1.40 -4.50
CA GLU A 176 -16.62 -1.79 -4.61
C GLU A 176 -15.99 -1.97 -3.21
N ASP A 177 -16.47 -1.20 -2.23
CA ASP A 177 -16.06 -1.29 -0.81
C ASP A 177 -16.92 -2.27 0.04
N GLN A 178 -18.20 -2.52 -0.32
CA GLN A 178 -19.18 -3.32 0.44
C GLN A 178 -19.17 -4.81 0.08
N LYS A 179 -18.68 -5.25 -1.10
CA LYS A 179 -18.34 -6.67 -1.30
C LYS A 179 -17.20 -7.14 -0.38
N LYS A 180 -16.57 -6.20 0.32
CA LYS A 180 -15.57 -6.41 1.37
C LYS A 180 -16.05 -6.04 2.78
N THR A 181 -17.23 -5.45 2.93
CA THR A 181 -17.64 -4.84 4.20
C THR A 181 -19.15 -4.61 4.21
N GLU A 182 -19.96 -5.54 4.74
CA GLU A 182 -21.18 -5.19 5.51
C GLU A 182 -21.91 -6.43 6.06
N GLN A 183 -21.75 -6.63 7.37
CA GLN A 183 -22.86 -6.86 8.28
C GLN A 183 -22.62 -5.89 9.43
N CYS A 184 -23.56 -4.96 9.66
CA CYS A 184 -23.86 -4.16 10.86
C CYS A 184 -24.13 -2.67 10.50
N GLU A 185 -25.40 -2.31 10.32
CA GLU A 185 -25.88 -0.92 10.40
C GLU A 185 -26.33 -0.57 11.83
N GLY A 186 -26.25 0.73 12.18
CA GLY A 186 -27.04 1.32 13.27
C GLY A 186 -26.45 2.57 13.95
N ASN A 187 -26.62 3.74 13.32
CA ASN A 187 -26.53 5.14 13.80
C ASN A 187 -25.99 5.45 15.23
N LEU A 188 -24.87 6.20 15.33
CA LEU A 188 -24.79 7.56 15.91
C LEU A 188 -23.33 8.10 15.87
N CYS A 189 -23.16 9.35 15.41
CA CYS A 189 -21.96 10.22 15.44
C CYS A 189 -20.78 9.88 14.50
N CYS A 190 -20.55 10.79 13.54
CA CYS A 190 -19.30 10.98 12.78
C CYS A 190 -18.09 11.12 13.74
N GLY A 191 -17.16 10.17 13.71
CA GLY A 191 -15.95 10.19 14.53
C GLY A 191 -14.82 9.39 13.87
N MET A 192 -13.58 9.88 13.98
CA MET A 192 -12.38 9.29 13.38
C MET A 192 -12.24 7.78 13.72
N ASP A 193 -12.43 6.90 12.75
CA ASP A 193 -12.37 5.45 12.97
C ASP A 193 -10.92 4.95 13.12
N PHE A 194 -9.93 5.62 12.51
CA PHE A 194 -8.50 5.29 12.64
C PHE A 194 -7.63 6.55 12.80
N GLN A 195 -6.64 6.47 13.69
CA GLN A 195 -5.51 7.40 13.77
C GLN A 195 -4.24 6.68 13.34
N VAL A 196 -3.43 7.31 12.49
CA VAL A 196 -2.21 6.69 11.96
C VAL A 196 -1.00 7.15 12.78
N VAL A 197 -0.16 6.20 13.14
CA VAL A 197 1.11 6.40 13.82
C VAL A 197 2.22 5.82 12.94
N VAL A 198 3.20 6.65 12.58
CA VAL A 198 4.40 6.18 11.88
C VAL A 198 5.53 6.08 12.90
N LEU A 199 6.20 4.93 12.94
CA LEU A 199 7.33 4.70 13.84
C LEU A 199 8.64 4.81 13.07
N ALA A 200 9.39 5.87 13.30
CA ALA A 200 10.70 6.08 12.70
C ALA A 200 11.80 5.77 13.73
N GLY A 201 12.63 4.78 13.42
CA GLY A 201 13.84 4.52 14.20
C GLY A 201 14.88 5.61 13.97
N GLY A 202 15.55 6.03 15.04
CA GLY A 202 16.72 6.91 14.98
C GLY A 202 17.99 6.14 14.67
N TYR A 203 18.74 5.78 15.70
CA TYR A 203 20.00 5.05 15.59
C TYR A 203 19.78 3.52 15.52
N SER A 204 20.55 2.82 14.69
CA SER A 204 20.46 1.36 14.55
C SER A 204 21.83 0.69 14.54
N LYS A 205 22.15 -0.03 15.62
CA LYS A 205 23.41 -0.79 15.78
C LYS A 205 23.64 -1.80 14.66
N THR A 206 22.57 -2.37 14.09
CA THR A 206 22.66 -3.38 13.01
C THR A 206 22.97 -2.79 11.63
N LEU A 207 22.87 -1.48 11.48
CA LEU A 207 23.06 -0.78 10.21
C LEU A 207 24.34 0.06 10.19
N VAL A 208 25.17 -0.01 11.23
CA VAL A 208 26.50 0.61 11.20
C VAL A 208 27.33 -0.08 10.10
N PRO A 209 27.99 0.67 9.19
CA PRO A 209 28.30 2.10 9.27
C PRO A 209 27.40 3.04 8.44
N LEU A 210 26.21 2.60 8.01
CA LEU A 210 25.29 3.40 7.20
C LEU A 210 24.56 4.48 8.02
N VAL A 211 24.23 4.17 9.27
CA VAL A 211 23.52 5.07 10.18
C VAL A 211 24.53 5.80 11.07
N SER A 212 24.31 7.09 11.27
CA SER A 212 25.08 7.95 12.18
C SER A 212 24.15 8.94 12.88
N LYS A 213 24.68 9.80 13.77
CA LYS A 213 23.90 10.90 14.35
C LYS A 213 23.40 11.92 13.30
N GLU A 214 24.11 12.03 12.19
CA GLU A 214 23.77 12.94 11.08
C GLU A 214 22.78 12.32 10.09
N VAL A 215 22.77 10.99 9.98
CA VAL A 215 21.89 10.24 9.06
C VAL A 215 21.16 9.16 9.86
N PRO A 216 19.98 9.49 10.44
CA PRO A 216 19.16 8.51 11.12
C PRO A 216 18.62 7.48 10.12
N LYS A 217 18.22 6.31 10.63
CA LYS A 217 17.74 5.18 9.81
C LYS A 217 16.61 5.60 8.85
N ALA A 218 15.65 6.39 9.32
CA ALA A 218 14.52 6.88 8.52
C ALA A 218 14.93 7.77 7.33
N LEU A 219 16.12 8.38 7.38
CA LEU A 219 16.67 9.22 6.32
C LEU A 219 17.69 8.51 5.43
N LEU A 220 17.90 7.19 5.61
CA LEU A 220 18.77 6.43 4.72
C LEU A 220 18.26 6.50 3.27
N PRO A 221 19.15 6.75 2.30
CA PRO A 221 18.75 6.95 0.90
C PRO A 221 18.48 5.61 0.20
N VAL A 222 17.23 5.42 -0.22
CA VAL A 222 16.80 4.37 -1.15
C VAL A 222 16.42 5.04 -2.46
N ALA A 223 17.17 4.76 -3.52
CA ALA A 223 17.02 5.38 -4.83
C ALA A 223 16.95 6.92 -4.74
N ASN A 224 17.93 7.51 -4.03
CA ASN A 224 18.08 8.95 -3.83
C ASN A 224 16.91 9.67 -3.11
N ARG A 225 16.06 8.92 -2.41
CA ARG A 225 15.03 9.43 -1.48
C ARG A 225 15.16 8.76 -0.11
N PRO A 226 14.89 9.47 1.00
CA PRO A 226 14.79 8.85 2.32
C PRO A 226 13.86 7.65 2.35
N VAL A 227 14.18 6.59 3.10
CA VAL A 227 13.26 5.43 3.23
C VAL A 227 11.89 5.84 3.79
N LEU A 228 11.84 6.84 4.67
CA LEU A 228 10.61 7.39 5.21
C LEU A 228 9.70 8.02 4.13
N TYR A 229 10.28 8.48 3.01
CA TYR A 229 9.54 9.05 1.89
C TYR A 229 8.50 8.06 1.36
N TYR A 230 8.86 6.78 1.20
CA TYR A 230 7.96 5.77 0.65
C TYR A 230 6.74 5.53 1.54
N VAL A 231 6.89 5.66 2.85
CA VAL A 231 5.78 5.51 3.81
C VAL A 231 4.87 6.72 3.77
N LEU A 232 5.44 7.93 3.77
CA LEU A 232 4.67 9.18 3.73
C LEU A 232 3.94 9.33 2.40
N GLU A 233 4.58 9.01 1.28
CA GLU A 233 3.95 9.01 -0.05
C GLU A 233 2.85 7.95 -0.13
N LEU A 234 3.06 6.75 0.43
CA LEU A 234 2.02 5.73 0.49
C LEU A 234 0.79 6.19 1.29
N LEU A 235 1.01 6.96 2.37
CA LEU A 235 -0.07 7.54 3.17
C LEU A 235 -0.79 8.67 2.42
N GLU A 236 -0.06 9.51 1.69
CA GLU A 236 -0.61 10.59 0.85
C GLU A 236 -1.46 10.04 -0.31
N LEU A 237 -0.94 9.03 -1.03
CA LEU A 237 -1.64 8.40 -2.16
C LEU A 237 -2.92 7.66 -1.74
N HIS A 238 -2.98 7.25 -0.47
CA HIS A 238 -4.10 6.49 0.09
C HIS A 238 -4.81 7.24 1.21
N GLU A 239 -4.75 8.57 1.18
CA GLU A 239 -5.49 9.40 2.12
C GLU A 239 -6.95 8.93 2.20
N LEU A 240 -7.32 8.51 3.41
CA LEU A 240 -8.67 8.17 3.85
C LEU A 240 -9.51 9.45 3.93
N ASN A 241 -9.63 10.21 2.84
CA ASN A 241 -10.17 11.59 2.75
C ASN A 241 -11.70 11.70 2.92
N ASP A 242 -12.33 10.79 3.64
CA ASP A 242 -13.78 10.78 3.86
C ASP A 242 -14.23 11.54 5.12
N CYS A 243 -13.42 12.47 5.64
CA CYS A 243 -13.88 13.38 6.69
C CYS A 243 -13.88 14.84 6.22
N HIS A 244 -15.10 15.35 5.97
CA HIS A 244 -15.42 16.77 5.89
C HIS A 244 -15.37 17.43 7.27
N CYS A 245 -14.21 17.39 7.92
CA CYS A 245 -13.90 18.29 9.01
C CYS A 245 -12.55 18.90 8.63
N GLY A 246 -12.46 20.22 8.56
CA GLY A 246 -11.18 20.93 8.41
C GLY A 246 -10.23 20.76 9.62
N ASP A 247 -10.40 19.68 10.39
CA ASP A 247 -9.52 19.23 11.46
C ASP A 247 -8.65 18.12 10.90
N CYS A 248 -7.44 18.52 10.53
CA CYS A 248 -6.48 17.76 9.77
C CYS A 248 -6.18 16.40 10.42
N PHE A 249 -6.09 15.34 9.62
CA PHE A 249 -5.57 14.05 10.06
C PHE A 249 -4.15 14.24 10.60
N LEU A 250 -4.01 14.33 11.93
CA LEU A 250 -2.72 14.45 12.58
C LEU A 250 -2.00 13.10 12.52
N PHE A 251 -1.08 12.95 11.58
CA PHE A 251 -0.16 11.82 11.57
C PHE A 251 0.84 12.00 12.72
N ALA A 252 0.83 11.11 13.71
CA ALA A 252 1.85 11.11 14.73
C ALA A 252 3.07 10.33 14.20
N LEU A 253 4.13 11.04 13.85
CA LEU A 253 5.42 10.45 13.52
C LEU A 253 6.27 10.37 14.80
N VAL A 254 6.37 9.18 15.36
CA VAL A 254 7.16 8.94 16.57
C VAL A 254 8.59 8.59 16.18
N VAL A 255 9.53 9.39 16.67
CA VAL A 255 10.95 9.26 16.36
C VAL A 255 11.73 8.92 17.62
N GLU A 256 12.44 7.80 17.60
CA GLU A 256 13.40 7.45 18.67
C GLU A 256 14.63 8.37 18.57
N GLY A 257 14.86 9.18 19.60
CA GLY A 257 15.99 10.11 19.69
C GLY A 257 15.65 11.55 19.23
N GLU A 258 15.98 12.53 20.08
CA GLU A 258 15.68 13.95 19.85
C GLU A 258 16.45 14.51 18.64
N SER A 259 17.73 14.17 18.49
CA SER A 259 18.54 14.61 17.34
C SER A 259 17.98 14.09 16.01
N ALA A 260 17.50 12.84 15.98
CA ALA A 260 16.87 12.27 14.80
C ALA A 260 15.54 12.97 14.49
N ALA A 261 14.75 13.29 15.52
CA ALA A 261 13.47 13.98 15.36
C ALA A 261 13.64 15.37 14.73
N LEU A 262 14.67 16.12 15.13
CA LEU A 262 14.99 17.43 14.54
C LEU A 262 15.32 17.34 13.04
N LEU A 263 16.18 16.38 12.66
CA LEU A 263 16.57 16.17 11.27
C LEU A 263 15.37 15.74 10.41
N ILE A 264 14.56 14.81 10.92
CA ILE A 264 13.37 14.32 10.23
C ILE A 264 12.33 15.43 10.09
N SER A 265 12.09 16.20 11.16
CA SER A 265 11.16 17.34 11.12
C SER A 265 11.58 18.36 10.06
N ALA A 266 12.86 18.75 10.03
CA ALA A 266 13.38 19.69 9.03
C ALA A 266 13.22 19.15 7.59
N TRP A 267 13.43 17.84 7.39
CA TRP A 267 13.25 17.21 6.08
C TRP A 267 11.76 17.18 5.66
N ILE A 268 10.84 16.83 6.56
CA ILE A 268 9.40 16.81 6.26
C ILE A 268 8.91 18.22 5.94
N SER A 269 9.26 19.20 6.76
CA SER A 269 8.89 20.60 6.56
C SER A 269 9.46 21.24 5.30
N SER A 270 10.42 20.61 4.62
CA SER A 270 10.92 21.07 3.31
C SER A 270 10.36 20.26 2.13
N THR A 271 9.94 19.02 2.35
CA THR A 271 9.55 18.09 1.28
C THR A 271 8.03 17.95 1.11
N PHE A 272 7.26 18.01 2.22
CA PHE A 272 5.82 17.79 2.25
C PHE A 272 5.02 19.04 2.65
N VAL A 273 5.58 20.23 2.40
CA VAL A 273 4.92 21.53 2.65
C VAL A 273 3.53 21.53 2.00
N ASP A 274 2.51 21.81 2.81
CA ASP A 274 1.09 21.87 2.40
C ASP A 274 0.51 20.59 1.76
N ARG A 275 1.28 19.48 1.77
CA ARG A 275 0.85 18.17 1.25
C ARG A 275 0.39 17.23 2.35
N LEU A 276 1.10 17.20 3.48
CA LEU A 276 0.77 16.34 4.63
C LEU A 276 1.01 17.10 5.95
N GLN A 277 0.05 17.00 6.87
CA GLN A 277 0.22 17.50 8.24
C GLN A 277 0.74 16.39 9.16
N VAL A 278 2.06 16.38 9.39
CA VAL A 278 2.73 15.39 10.23
C VAL A 278 3.21 16.04 11.53
N GLU A 279 2.72 15.54 12.67
CA GLU A 279 3.26 15.89 13.98
C GLU A 279 4.44 14.98 14.31
N VAL A 280 5.65 15.55 14.39
CA VAL A 280 6.85 14.81 14.79
C VAL A 280 6.99 14.80 16.31
N ILE A 281 7.01 13.61 16.91
CA ILE A 281 7.10 13.41 18.35
C ILE A 281 8.39 12.67 18.67
N ALA A 282 9.31 13.33 19.37
CA ALA A 282 10.52 12.70 19.86
C ALA A 282 10.22 11.84 21.10
N VAL A 283 10.80 10.65 21.15
CA VAL A 283 10.78 9.76 22.31
C VAL A 283 12.21 9.34 22.67
N PRO A 284 12.49 8.96 23.93
CA PRO A 284 13.84 8.54 24.32
C PRO A 284 14.36 7.38 23.46
N GLU A 285 15.68 7.32 23.27
CA GLU A 285 16.32 6.22 22.56
C GLU A 285 16.16 4.89 23.33
N ASP A 286 16.24 3.77 22.62
CA ASP A 286 16.22 2.41 23.17
C ASP A 286 14.94 1.99 23.94
N ILE A 287 13.84 2.76 23.88
CA ILE A 287 12.55 2.39 24.49
C ILE A 287 11.77 1.32 23.69
N GLY A 288 12.16 1.13 22.43
CA GLY A 288 11.54 0.20 21.49
C GLY A 288 10.11 0.59 21.06
N THR A 289 9.58 -0.13 20.09
CA THR A 289 8.28 0.13 19.45
C THR A 289 7.11 0.26 20.44
N ALA A 290 6.99 -0.65 21.42
CA ALA A 290 5.91 -0.58 22.40
C ALA A 290 6.10 0.55 23.42
N GLY A 291 7.35 0.86 23.78
CA GLY A 291 7.67 2.02 24.62
C GLY A 291 7.32 3.33 23.91
N ALA A 292 7.63 3.43 22.61
CA ALA A 292 7.30 4.57 21.76
C ALA A 292 5.78 4.80 21.67
N LEU A 293 4.99 3.74 21.43
CA LEU A 293 3.53 3.82 21.45
C LEU A 293 2.98 4.20 22.82
N ARG A 294 3.57 3.68 23.91
CA ARG A 294 3.19 4.03 25.28
C ARG A 294 3.46 5.50 25.61
N ALA A 295 4.55 6.06 25.11
CA ALA A 295 4.91 7.46 25.33
C ALA A 295 3.87 8.42 24.73
N ILE A 296 3.27 8.05 23.59
CA ILE A 296 2.27 8.89 22.89
C ILE A 296 0.82 8.49 23.17
N ASP A 297 0.60 7.56 24.09
CA ASP A 297 -0.71 6.95 24.37
C ASP A 297 -1.78 7.97 24.81
N HIS A 298 -1.35 9.08 25.43
CA HIS A 298 -2.21 10.20 25.80
C HIS A 298 -2.74 11.00 24.58
N ARG A 299 -2.08 10.89 23.43
CA ARG A 299 -2.41 11.58 22.17
C ARG A 299 -3.26 10.72 21.23
N LEU A 300 -3.40 9.44 21.53
CA LEU A 300 -4.18 8.49 20.73
C LEU A 300 -5.66 8.57 21.09
N ILE A 301 -6.44 9.26 20.25
CA ILE A 301 -7.87 9.58 20.49
C ILE A 301 -8.84 8.82 19.58
N ALA A 302 -8.40 8.27 18.45
CA ALA A 302 -9.29 7.51 17.57
C ALA A 302 -9.66 6.13 18.14
N LYS A 303 -10.77 5.56 17.66
CA LYS A 303 -11.26 4.24 18.08
C LYS A 303 -10.28 3.11 17.74
N ASN A 304 -9.62 3.21 16.59
CA ASN A 304 -8.56 2.30 16.18
C ASN A 304 -7.29 3.08 15.86
N VAL A 305 -6.15 2.40 15.94
CA VAL A 305 -4.83 2.98 15.66
C VAL A 305 -4.13 2.12 14.61
N LEU A 306 -3.68 2.75 13.53
CA LEU A 306 -2.90 2.10 12.48
C LEU A 306 -1.43 2.47 12.66
N VAL A 307 -0.59 1.50 12.98
CA VAL A 307 0.85 1.67 13.21
C VAL A 307 1.60 1.21 11.98
N VAL A 308 2.45 2.07 11.42
CA VAL A 308 3.27 1.78 10.22
C VAL A 308 4.74 2.01 10.54
N SER A 309 5.61 1.10 10.13
CA SER A 309 7.05 1.27 10.25
C SER A 309 7.58 2.28 9.23
N GLY A 310 8.39 3.25 9.67
CA GLY A 310 9.03 4.25 8.82
C GLY A 310 10.18 3.71 7.94
N ASP A 311 10.54 2.44 8.09
CA ASP A 311 11.57 1.75 7.30
C ASP A 311 10.97 0.76 6.27
N LEU A 312 9.66 0.85 6.03
CA LEU A 312 8.92 -0.02 5.14
C LEU A 312 8.87 0.56 3.72
N VAL A 313 9.23 -0.24 2.72
CA VAL A 313 9.04 0.08 1.30
C VAL A 313 8.05 -0.93 0.74
N CYS A 314 6.80 -0.50 0.48
CA CYS A 314 5.74 -1.40 0.05
C CYS A 314 4.65 -0.73 -0.80
N GLU A 315 3.95 -1.55 -1.60
CA GLU A 315 2.81 -1.15 -2.44
C GLU A 315 1.43 -1.46 -1.81
N ILE A 316 1.43 -1.91 -0.56
CA ILE A 316 0.20 -2.32 0.12
C ILE A 316 -0.41 -1.11 0.79
N SER A 317 -1.60 -0.72 0.36
CA SER A 317 -2.36 0.36 0.99
C SER A 317 -2.60 0.07 2.47
N PRO A 318 -2.27 1.01 3.38
CA PRO A 318 -2.60 0.89 4.80
C PRO A 318 -4.11 0.73 5.04
N GLY A 319 -4.95 1.30 4.16
CA GLY A 319 -6.40 1.12 4.18
C GLY A 319 -6.85 -0.33 4.01
N ALA A 320 -6.11 -1.17 3.29
CA ALA A 320 -6.43 -2.59 3.15
C ALA A 320 -6.27 -3.34 4.49
N VAL A 321 -5.27 -2.97 5.29
CA VAL A 321 -5.04 -3.53 6.63
C VAL A 321 -6.09 -3.02 7.61
N ALA A 322 -6.45 -1.74 7.55
CA ALA A 322 -7.53 -1.15 8.35
C ALA A 322 -8.89 -1.81 8.03
N ALA A 323 -9.21 -2.00 6.74
CA ALA A 323 -10.43 -2.69 6.31
C ALA A 323 -10.46 -4.15 6.80
N ALA A 324 -9.35 -4.88 6.73
CA ALA A 324 -9.26 -6.23 7.29
C ALA A 324 -9.44 -6.24 8.81
N HIS A 325 -8.94 -5.23 9.52
CA HIS A 325 -9.14 -5.06 10.96
C HIS A 325 -10.61 -4.84 11.32
N SER A 326 -11.26 -3.90 10.63
CA SER A 326 -12.68 -3.60 10.83
C SER A 326 -13.57 -4.80 10.49
N ARG A 327 -13.32 -5.47 9.36
CA ARG A 327 -14.10 -6.63 8.90
C ARG A 327 -14.17 -7.74 9.94
N HIS A 328 -13.05 -8.06 10.57
CA HIS A 328 -12.99 -9.15 11.54
C HIS A 328 -13.25 -8.67 12.98
N ASN A 329 -13.45 -7.35 13.18
CA ASN A 329 -13.53 -6.70 14.48
C ASN A 329 -12.40 -7.18 15.41
N ALA A 330 -11.19 -7.21 14.84
CA ALA A 330 -10.02 -7.78 15.48
C ALA A 330 -9.53 -6.88 16.63
N VAL A 331 -8.79 -7.46 17.57
CA VAL A 331 -8.05 -6.67 18.57
C VAL A 331 -6.76 -6.13 17.96
N VAL A 332 -6.11 -6.98 17.17
CA VAL A 332 -4.91 -6.66 16.42
C VAL A 332 -5.02 -7.31 15.04
N THR A 333 -4.61 -6.58 14.01
CA THR A 333 -4.38 -7.12 12.66
C THR A 333 -2.95 -6.85 12.27
N ALA A 334 -2.21 -7.89 11.90
CA ALA A 334 -0.83 -7.78 11.44
C ALA A 334 -0.70 -8.02 9.94
N MET A 335 0.07 -7.18 9.26
CA MET A 335 0.42 -7.40 7.86
C MET A 335 1.61 -8.34 7.73
N LEU A 336 1.43 -9.41 6.97
CA LEU A 336 2.48 -10.36 6.60
C LEU A 336 2.76 -10.26 5.10
N CYS A 337 4.02 -10.37 4.70
CA CYS A 337 4.42 -10.42 3.29
C CYS A 337 5.34 -11.61 3.03
N SER A 338 5.48 -12.01 1.76
CA SER A 338 6.43 -13.07 1.42
C SER A 338 7.87 -12.58 1.62
N VAL A 339 8.74 -13.45 2.12
CA VAL A 339 10.16 -13.15 2.27
C VAL A 339 10.75 -12.87 0.88
N PRO A 340 11.35 -11.69 0.63
CA PRO A 340 12.03 -11.43 -0.63
C PRO A 340 13.15 -12.46 -0.85
N VAL A 341 13.25 -13.01 -2.06
CA VAL A 341 14.35 -13.90 -2.44
C VAL A 341 15.61 -13.03 -2.56
N SER A 342 16.35 -12.89 -1.46
CA SER A 342 17.60 -12.12 -1.45
C SER A 342 18.71 -12.94 -2.13
N GLY A 343 19.19 -12.47 -3.28
CA GLY A 343 20.44 -12.93 -3.89
C GLY A 343 20.46 -12.86 -5.42
N PRO A 344 21.63 -12.59 -6.05
CA PRO A 344 21.77 -12.62 -7.50
C PRO A 344 21.68 -14.07 -7.99
N LEU A 345 20.56 -14.41 -8.64
CA LEU A 345 20.52 -15.46 -9.65
C LEU A 345 21.28 -14.92 -10.86
N ASP A 346 22.62 -14.96 -10.82
CA ASP A 346 23.54 -14.95 -11.96
C ASP A 346 25.00 -14.82 -11.48
N SER A 347 25.65 -15.96 -11.24
CA SER A 347 27.02 -16.23 -11.70
C SER A 347 27.47 -17.58 -11.14
N GLY A 348 27.67 -18.54 -12.04
CA GLY A 348 28.52 -19.68 -11.74
C GLY A 348 29.92 -19.16 -11.40
N SER A 349 30.33 -19.36 -10.16
CA SER A 349 31.75 -19.46 -9.83
C SER A 349 31.92 -20.59 -8.81
N SER A 350 32.39 -21.71 -9.34
CA SER A 350 32.99 -22.79 -8.60
C SER A 350 34.20 -22.26 -7.83
N GLY A 351 34.20 -22.42 -6.50
CA GLY A 351 35.44 -22.41 -5.71
C GLY A 351 35.42 -21.50 -4.48
N ALA A 352 34.83 -21.98 -3.38
CA ALA A 352 35.35 -21.76 -2.03
C ALA A 352 34.73 -22.80 -1.09
N LYS A 353 35.56 -23.72 -0.58
CA LYS A 353 35.22 -24.69 0.45
C LYS A 353 34.97 -23.98 1.79
N ASP A 354 34.00 -24.53 2.53
CA ASP A 354 33.77 -24.38 3.97
C ASP A 354 33.60 -22.96 4.56
N LYS A 355 32.35 -22.51 4.63
CA LYS A 355 31.78 -21.94 5.87
C LYS A 355 30.36 -22.45 6.04
N ALA A 356 30.08 -22.99 7.23
CA ALA A 356 28.78 -23.51 7.64
C ALA A 356 27.63 -22.62 7.14
N LYS A 357 26.71 -23.21 6.40
CA LYS A 357 25.47 -22.60 5.93
C LYS A 357 24.75 -22.04 7.16
N LYS A 358 24.83 -20.73 7.41
CA LYS A 358 24.12 -20.05 8.51
C LYS A 358 22.66 -20.48 8.38
N THR A 359 22.15 -21.23 9.37
CA THR A 359 20.75 -21.64 9.42
C THR A 359 19.89 -20.39 9.39
N GLY A 360 19.11 -20.21 8.33
CA GLY A 360 18.23 -19.05 8.20
C GLY A 360 17.31 -19.00 9.43
N ARG A 361 17.27 -17.86 10.11
CA ARG A 361 16.32 -17.62 11.20
C ARG A 361 14.97 -17.28 10.56
N TYR A 362 14.17 -18.29 10.28
CA TYR A 362 12.83 -18.12 9.74
C TYR A 362 11.84 -17.92 10.90
N ASN A 363 10.91 -17.00 10.74
CA ASN A 363 9.74 -16.96 11.62
C ASN A 363 8.81 -18.09 11.19
N ILE A 364 8.24 -18.80 12.17
CA ILE A 364 7.29 -19.87 11.92
C ILE A 364 5.93 -19.39 12.35
N ILE A 365 5.04 -19.26 11.37
CA ILE A 365 3.74 -18.63 11.52
C ILE A 365 2.67 -19.70 11.28
N GLY A 366 1.91 -20.01 12.33
CA GLY A 366 0.75 -20.89 12.27
C GLY A 366 -0.53 -20.08 12.03
N LEU A 367 -1.20 -20.35 10.91
CA LEU A 367 -2.45 -19.71 10.52
C LEU A 367 -3.60 -20.72 10.52
N ASP A 368 -4.81 -20.21 10.62
CA ASP A 368 -5.99 -21.01 10.35
C ASP A 368 -6.12 -21.34 8.84
N PRO A 369 -6.95 -22.33 8.45
CA PRO A 369 -7.10 -22.71 7.04
C PRO A 369 -7.63 -21.60 6.12
N THR A 370 -8.32 -20.59 6.67
CA THR A 370 -8.78 -19.44 5.88
C THR A 370 -7.70 -18.36 5.71
N LYS A 371 -6.57 -18.48 6.41
CA LYS A 371 -5.44 -17.53 6.42
C LYS A 371 -5.82 -16.14 6.91
N GLN A 372 -6.82 -16.05 7.79
CA GLN A 372 -7.32 -14.79 8.34
C GLN A 372 -6.92 -14.58 9.79
N PHE A 373 -6.67 -15.66 10.52
CA PHE A 373 -6.38 -15.65 11.94
C PHE A 373 -5.00 -16.22 12.24
N LEU A 374 -4.28 -15.53 13.12
CA LEU A 374 -3.02 -16.01 13.64
C LEU A 374 -3.29 -16.97 14.80
N LEU A 375 -2.76 -18.19 14.71
CA LEU A 375 -2.90 -19.24 15.72
C LEU A 375 -1.61 -19.48 16.48
N HIS A 376 -0.46 -19.29 15.83
CA HIS A 376 0.85 -19.49 16.43
C HIS A 376 1.89 -18.60 15.76
N ILE A 377 2.86 -18.13 16.53
CA ILE A 377 4.05 -17.46 16.00
C ILE A 377 5.24 -17.86 16.86
N ALA A 378 6.31 -18.29 16.20
CA ALA A 378 7.60 -18.54 16.83
C ALA A 378 8.65 -17.70 16.09
N ALA A 379 9.32 -16.80 16.82
CA ALA A 379 10.35 -15.98 16.22
C ALA A 379 11.59 -16.82 15.93
N GLY A 380 12.28 -16.58 14.81
CA GLY A 380 13.44 -17.41 14.42
C GLY A 380 14.63 -17.40 15.39
N ALA A 381 14.62 -16.59 16.46
CA ALA A 381 15.59 -16.66 17.55
C ALA A 381 15.21 -17.68 18.66
N GLU A 382 13.92 -18.02 18.76
CA GLU A 382 13.35 -18.97 19.71
C GLU A 382 13.27 -20.39 19.13
N VAL A 383 13.40 -20.51 17.81
CA VAL A 383 13.39 -21.78 17.08
C VAL A 383 14.80 -22.39 17.16
N GLU A 384 15.07 -23.16 18.22
CA GLU A 384 16.33 -23.88 18.38
C GLU A 384 16.35 -25.22 17.60
N LYS A 385 15.54 -26.19 18.04
CA LYS A 385 15.40 -27.53 17.44
C LYS A 385 13.95 -27.97 17.31
N ASP A 386 13.16 -27.74 18.36
CA ASP A 386 11.74 -28.11 18.43
C ASP A 386 10.85 -26.88 18.60
N ILE A 387 9.62 -26.97 18.10
CA ILE A 387 8.59 -25.94 18.27
C ILE A 387 7.45 -26.55 19.05
N ARG A 388 7.02 -25.85 20.10
CA ARG A 388 5.92 -26.31 20.96
C ARG A 388 4.62 -25.65 20.53
N VAL A 389 3.72 -26.45 19.99
CA VAL A 389 2.34 -26.04 19.69
C VAL A 389 1.41 -26.61 20.74
N GLN A 390 0.54 -25.77 21.31
CA GLN A 390 -0.43 -26.26 22.31
C GLN A 390 -1.49 -27.14 21.63
N LYS A 391 -1.72 -28.34 22.19
CA LYS A 391 -2.72 -29.29 21.67
C LYS A 391 -4.14 -28.71 21.68
N SER A 392 -4.45 -27.80 22.61
CA SER A 392 -5.73 -27.09 22.68
C SER A 392 -6.01 -26.27 21.41
N ILE A 393 -5.00 -25.61 20.85
CA ILE A 393 -5.12 -24.84 19.60
C ILE A 393 -5.55 -25.78 18.46
N LEU A 394 -4.81 -26.87 18.26
CA LEU A 394 -5.07 -27.82 17.18
C LEU A 394 -6.43 -28.52 17.32
N ARG A 395 -6.85 -28.84 18.55
CA ARG A 395 -8.19 -29.39 18.81
C ARG A 395 -9.30 -28.39 18.50
N ALA A 396 -9.08 -27.11 18.78
CA ALA A 396 -10.06 -26.07 18.53
C ALA A 396 -10.23 -25.81 17.03
N VAL A 397 -9.15 -25.61 16.29
CA VAL A 397 -9.24 -25.24 14.86
C VAL A 397 -9.33 -26.45 13.91
N GLY A 398 -9.03 -27.65 14.39
CA GLY A 398 -8.97 -28.89 13.61
C GLY A 398 -7.75 -28.98 12.70
N GLN A 399 -7.39 -27.87 12.04
CA GLN A 399 -6.27 -27.77 11.12
C GLN A 399 -5.55 -26.42 11.30
N MET A 400 -4.22 -26.44 11.19
CA MET A 400 -3.35 -25.26 11.20
C MET A 400 -2.37 -25.34 10.04
N GLU A 401 -2.24 -24.27 9.26
CA GLU A 401 -1.24 -24.14 8.22
C GLU A 401 0.02 -23.49 8.77
N ILE A 402 1.19 -24.07 8.49
CA ILE A 402 2.48 -23.55 8.97
C ILE A 402 3.23 -22.90 7.82
N HIS A 403 3.54 -21.63 7.99
CA HIS A 403 4.29 -20.81 7.04
C HIS A 403 5.67 -20.46 7.59
N ALA A 404 6.70 -20.73 6.79
CA ALA A 404 8.07 -20.23 7.00
C ALA A 404 8.51 -19.26 5.88
N ASP A 405 7.64 -19.04 4.88
CA ASP A 405 7.85 -18.16 3.72
C ASP A 405 7.32 -16.74 3.93
N LEU A 406 6.73 -16.46 5.10
CA LEU A 406 6.16 -15.16 5.46
C LEU A 406 7.04 -14.40 6.45
N MET A 407 7.11 -13.09 6.25
CA MET A 407 7.74 -12.15 7.15
C MET A 407 6.72 -11.11 7.62
N ASP A 408 6.95 -10.61 8.83
CA ASP A 408 6.20 -9.50 9.40
C ASP A 408 6.62 -8.17 8.74
N ALA A 409 5.66 -7.48 8.16
CA ALA A 409 5.86 -6.21 7.46
C ALA A 409 5.91 -5.01 8.42
N HIS A 410 5.62 -5.20 9.72
CA HIS A 410 5.62 -4.13 10.72
C HIS A 410 4.59 -3.02 10.44
N MET A 411 3.43 -3.44 9.93
CA MET A 411 2.22 -2.63 9.79
C MET A 411 1.08 -3.32 10.55
N TYR A 412 0.46 -2.60 11.47
CA TYR A 412 -0.53 -3.15 12.41
C TYR A 412 -1.73 -2.24 12.56
N ALA A 413 -2.90 -2.83 12.77
CA ALA A 413 -4.09 -2.12 13.24
C ALA A 413 -4.48 -2.61 14.63
N PHE A 414 -4.76 -1.69 15.55
CA PHE A 414 -5.13 -1.96 16.94
C PHE A 414 -6.46 -1.31 17.31
N LYS A 415 -7.25 -2.00 18.14
CA LYS A 415 -8.46 -1.44 18.75
C LYS A 415 -8.14 -0.72 20.06
N ARG A 416 -8.54 0.56 20.22
CA ARG A 416 -8.19 1.41 21.37
C ARG A 416 -8.65 0.85 22.72
N PHE A 417 -9.80 0.18 22.79
CA PHE A 417 -10.45 -0.23 24.04
C PHE A 417 -9.72 -1.33 24.83
N LYS A 418 -8.61 -1.89 24.33
CA LYS A 418 -7.83 -2.92 25.02
C LYS A 418 -6.46 -2.40 25.48
N ARG A 419 -6.44 -1.17 26.03
CA ARG A 419 -5.36 -0.63 26.87
C ARG A 419 -5.37 -1.34 28.22
N TYR A 420 -4.48 -2.31 28.40
CA TYR A 420 -3.58 -2.45 29.55
C TYR A 420 -2.79 -3.77 29.42
N GLU A 421 -3.46 -4.92 29.33
CA GLU A 421 -2.80 -6.26 29.40
C GLU A 421 -1.74 -6.54 28.34
N LEU A 422 -1.95 -6.08 27.10
CA LEU A 422 -1.07 -6.38 25.98
C LEU A 422 0.28 -5.64 26.07
N LEU A 423 0.26 -4.41 26.57
CA LEU A 423 1.46 -3.58 26.74
C LEU A 423 2.03 -3.69 28.16
N SER A 424 1.27 -4.15 29.18
CA SER A 424 1.70 -4.24 30.58
C SER A 424 2.43 -5.53 30.97
N ASN A 425 2.24 -6.64 30.25
CA ASN A 425 2.86 -7.93 30.61
C ASN A 425 4.35 -8.06 30.24
N GLY A 426 5.01 -6.94 29.94
CA GLY A 426 6.46 -6.85 30.06
C GLY A 426 6.83 -6.54 31.51
N VAL A 427 7.33 -7.56 32.22
CA VAL A 427 7.99 -7.52 33.54
C VAL A 427 7.07 -7.64 34.77
N HIS A 428 6.72 -8.89 35.12
CA HIS A 428 6.74 -9.31 36.53
C HIS A 428 8.04 -10.10 36.74
N SER A 429 8.99 -9.46 37.41
CA SER A 429 10.21 -10.06 37.93
C SER A 429 9.87 -10.90 39.16
N GLU A 430 9.96 -12.22 39.05
CA GLU A 430 10.35 -13.02 40.21
C GLU A 430 11.87 -12.87 40.34
N GLU A 431 12.29 -12.16 41.38
CA GLU A 431 13.68 -12.09 41.82
C GLU A 431 14.17 -13.49 42.15
N ASN A 432 14.91 -14.09 41.23
CA ASN A 432 15.92 -15.07 41.59
C ASN A 432 17.14 -14.86 40.69
N GLY A 433 18.24 -14.49 41.35
CA GLY A 433 19.46 -13.98 40.74
C GLY A 433 20.13 -14.98 39.81
N ASN A 434 20.14 -14.66 38.52
CA ASN A 434 21.27 -14.72 37.59
C ASN A 434 20.70 -14.57 36.16
N GLY A 435 20.95 -13.45 35.49
CA GLY A 435 20.48 -13.28 34.11
C GLY A 435 20.76 -11.91 33.52
N LYS A 436 22.03 -11.60 33.24
CA LYS A 436 22.39 -10.65 32.19
C LYS A 436 22.16 -11.39 30.86
N ASP A 437 21.17 -10.99 30.04
CA ASP A 437 21.08 -11.22 28.57
C ASP A 437 19.65 -11.19 27.96
N ILE A 438 18.62 -10.59 28.59
CA ILE A 438 17.24 -10.59 28.03
C ILE A 438 16.69 -9.17 27.76
N ILE A 439 17.51 -8.24 27.26
CA ILE A 439 17.08 -6.86 26.90
C ILE A 439 17.26 -6.52 25.40
N GLN A 440 17.69 -7.47 24.57
CA GLN A 440 17.86 -7.21 23.13
C GLN A 440 17.10 -8.21 22.27
N ASN A 441 15.82 -7.95 22.00
CA ASN A 441 15.18 -8.36 20.75
C ASN A 441 13.85 -7.61 20.56
N ASN A 442 13.90 -6.45 19.91
CA ASN A 442 12.73 -5.66 19.47
C ASN A 442 11.79 -6.41 18.51
N LYS A 443 12.17 -7.60 18.01
CA LYS A 443 11.30 -8.52 17.26
C LYS A 443 10.29 -9.26 18.15
N ALA A 444 10.55 -9.34 19.45
CA ALA A 444 9.75 -10.13 20.37
C ALA A 444 8.41 -9.47 20.66
N VAL A 445 8.30 -8.14 20.76
CA VAL A 445 7.09 -7.53 21.33
C VAL A 445 5.83 -7.76 20.50
N VAL A 446 5.88 -7.80 19.17
CA VAL A 446 4.69 -8.14 18.36
C VAL A 446 4.42 -9.63 18.35
N ALA A 447 5.45 -10.49 18.27
CA ALA A 447 5.29 -11.93 18.48
C ALA A 447 4.74 -12.25 19.88
N GLN A 448 5.09 -11.45 20.89
CA GLN A 448 4.68 -11.56 22.28
C GLN A 448 3.33 -10.90 22.52
N LEU A 449 2.97 -9.82 21.82
CA LEU A 449 1.61 -9.27 21.77
C LEU A 449 0.65 -10.24 21.09
N LEU A 450 1.09 -10.88 20.00
CA LEU A 450 0.35 -11.91 19.28
C LEU A 450 0.28 -13.22 20.09
N ALA A 451 1.34 -13.61 20.79
CA ALA A 451 1.37 -14.76 21.69
C ALA A 451 0.55 -14.51 22.98
N ASN A 452 0.62 -13.30 23.56
CA ASN A 452 -0.14 -12.90 24.76
C ASN A 452 -1.61 -12.59 24.45
N ALA A 453 -1.94 -12.20 23.21
CA ALA A 453 -3.31 -12.14 22.70
C ALA A 453 -3.89 -13.52 22.33
N SER A 454 -3.05 -14.56 22.38
CA SER A 454 -3.42 -15.98 22.28
C SER A 454 -3.48 -16.69 23.65
N PRO A 455 -4.14 -16.18 24.72
CA PRO A 455 -4.29 -16.96 25.95
C PRO A 455 -5.44 -17.98 25.80
N PRO A 456 -5.56 -18.95 26.74
CA PRO A 456 -6.33 -20.18 26.59
C PRO A 456 -7.82 -20.02 26.25
N SER A 457 -8.39 -18.83 26.45
CA SER A 457 -9.82 -18.59 26.34
C SER A 457 -10.34 -18.58 24.90
N PHE A 458 -9.53 -18.27 23.87
CA PHE A 458 -9.95 -18.42 22.45
C PHE A 458 -10.43 -19.84 22.15
N HIS A 459 -9.90 -20.83 22.90
CA HIS A 459 -10.17 -22.25 22.71
C HIS A 459 -11.48 -22.73 23.35
N ASP A 460 -12.01 -22.04 24.36
CA ASP A 460 -13.26 -22.44 25.01
C ASP A 460 -14.50 -22.18 24.13
N THR A 461 -14.43 -21.18 23.23
CA THR A 461 -15.56 -20.85 22.34
C THR A 461 -15.66 -21.80 21.15
N TYR A 462 -14.53 -22.36 20.69
CA TYR A 462 -14.53 -23.36 19.61
C TYR A 462 -14.79 -24.78 20.13
N ALA A 463 -14.42 -25.08 21.38
CA ALA A 463 -14.69 -26.36 22.03
C ALA A 463 -16.17 -26.55 22.43
N ARG A 464 -16.92 -25.46 22.64
CA ARG A 464 -18.36 -25.51 22.95
C ARG A 464 -19.17 -25.22 21.69
N GLY A 465 -19.40 -26.25 20.88
CA GLY A 465 -20.54 -26.24 19.97
C GLY A 465 -21.82 -25.96 20.77
N LEU A 466 -22.67 -25.07 20.25
CA LEU A 466 -24.08 -24.85 20.60
C LEU A 466 -24.51 -25.47 21.94
N ASP A 467 -24.18 -24.85 23.07
CA ASP A 467 -24.92 -25.16 24.31
C ASP A 467 -25.04 -23.96 25.24
N VAL A 468 -26.30 -23.64 25.53
CA VAL A 468 -26.76 -22.45 26.26
C VAL A 468 -26.89 -22.84 27.73
N SER A 469 -25.83 -22.63 28.54
CA SER A 469 -25.92 -22.25 29.97
C SER A 469 -24.58 -22.39 30.71
N ALA A 470 -23.88 -21.29 30.99
CA ALA A 470 -23.11 -21.05 32.24
C ALA A 470 -22.30 -19.73 32.13
N PRO A 471 -22.23 -18.88 33.19
CA PRO A 471 -21.61 -17.56 33.11
C PRO A 471 -20.20 -17.52 33.69
N ILE A 472 -19.16 -17.38 32.84
CA ILE A 472 -17.85 -16.80 33.20
C ILE A 472 -17.34 -16.00 31.98
N SER A 473 -17.43 -14.68 32.03
CA SER A 473 -17.02 -13.76 30.97
C SER A 473 -15.51 -13.44 31.05
N ARG A 474 -14.66 -14.24 30.36
CA ARG A 474 -13.31 -13.80 29.94
C ARG A 474 -13.28 -13.72 28.42
N LYS A 475 -13.48 -12.52 27.87
CA LYS A 475 -13.58 -12.26 26.43
C LYS A 475 -12.27 -12.58 25.71
N THR A 476 -12.34 -13.46 24.72
CA THR A 476 -11.23 -13.88 23.86
C THR A 476 -10.82 -12.75 22.90
N HIS A 477 -9.54 -12.70 22.52
CA HIS A 477 -8.99 -11.63 21.68
C HIS A 477 -8.75 -12.18 20.27
N LYS A 478 -9.40 -11.61 19.24
CA LYS A 478 -9.21 -12.03 17.84
C LYS A 478 -7.94 -11.38 17.27
N CYS A 479 -6.96 -12.18 16.88
CA CYS A 479 -5.75 -11.74 16.16
C CYS A 479 -5.88 -12.08 14.69
N CYS A 480 -5.95 -11.06 13.85
CA CYS A 480 -6.07 -11.23 12.40
C CYS A 480 -4.75 -11.02 11.69
N VAL A 481 -4.64 -11.60 10.51
CA VAL A 481 -3.54 -11.35 9.59
C VAL A 481 -4.07 -10.81 8.27
N PHE A 482 -3.31 -9.90 7.68
CA PHE A 482 -3.47 -9.48 6.30
C PHE A 482 -2.24 -9.96 5.53
N ILE A 483 -2.41 -10.93 4.62
CA ILE A 483 -1.31 -11.42 3.80
C ILE A 483 -1.24 -10.60 2.52
N ALA A 484 -0.12 -9.89 2.34
CA ALA A 484 0.18 -9.15 1.13
C ALA A 484 0.24 -10.08 -0.09
N ASN A 485 -0.31 -9.62 -1.22
CA ASN A 485 -0.22 -10.36 -2.47
C ASN A 485 1.27 -10.52 -2.88
N LYS A 486 1.67 -11.74 -3.26
CA LYS A 486 3.03 -12.05 -3.73
C LYS A 486 3.44 -11.23 -4.96
N SER A 487 2.49 -10.69 -5.72
CA SER A 487 2.76 -9.83 -6.88
C SER A 487 3.16 -8.40 -6.50
N LYS A 488 2.99 -8.00 -5.23
CA LYS A 488 3.24 -6.63 -4.78
C LYS A 488 4.55 -6.56 -4.00
N TYR A 489 5.37 -5.56 -4.28
CA TYR A 489 6.61 -5.33 -3.58
C TYR A 489 6.38 -4.94 -2.11
N CYS A 490 7.12 -5.56 -1.20
CA CYS A 490 7.12 -5.23 0.22
C CYS A 490 8.43 -5.69 0.86
N SER A 491 9.22 -4.75 1.38
CA SER A 491 10.49 -5.05 2.04
C SER A 491 10.78 -4.04 3.16
N ARG A 492 11.49 -4.49 4.19
CA ARG A 492 11.89 -3.68 5.34
C ARG A 492 13.39 -3.42 5.34
N LEU A 493 13.78 -2.15 5.53
CA LEU A 493 15.17 -1.74 5.64
C LEU A 493 15.68 -1.98 7.08
N ASN A 494 15.93 -3.24 7.44
CA ASN A 494 16.39 -3.63 8.78
C ASN A 494 17.79 -4.26 8.81
N SER A 495 18.42 -4.42 7.65
CA SER A 495 19.79 -4.94 7.49
C SER A 495 20.49 -4.26 6.33
N ILE A 496 21.84 -4.32 6.34
CA ILE A 496 22.68 -3.76 5.28
C ILE A 496 22.44 -4.47 3.94
N GLN A 497 22.16 -5.77 3.99
CA GLN A 497 21.77 -6.53 2.80
C GLN A 497 20.43 -6.04 2.25
N ALA A 498 19.42 -5.88 3.10
CA ALA A 498 18.13 -5.33 2.70
C ALA A 498 18.27 -3.91 2.12
N PHE A 499 19.14 -3.07 2.67
CA PHE A 499 19.41 -1.74 2.10
C PHE A 499 19.90 -1.81 0.65
N SER A 500 20.81 -2.75 0.33
CA SER A 500 21.32 -2.94 -1.02
C SER A 500 20.27 -3.53 -1.96
N ASP A 501 19.53 -4.53 -1.47
CA ASP A 501 18.48 -5.20 -2.24
C ASP A 501 17.36 -4.24 -2.59
N ILE A 502 16.85 -3.47 -1.61
CA ILE A 502 15.79 -2.49 -1.84
C ILE A 502 16.24 -1.43 -2.86
N ASN A 503 17.48 -0.92 -2.79
CA ASN A 503 17.98 0.04 -3.77
C ASN A 503 18.00 -0.53 -5.20
N ARG A 504 18.38 -1.80 -5.35
CA ARG A 504 18.40 -2.48 -6.64
C ARG A 504 16.98 -2.75 -7.15
N ASP A 505 16.11 -3.24 -6.28
CA ASP A 505 14.76 -3.66 -6.64
C ASP A 505 13.90 -2.44 -7.00
N VAL A 506 13.99 -1.33 -6.25
CA VAL A 506 13.24 -0.08 -6.52
C VAL A 506 13.67 0.60 -7.83
N VAL A 507 14.94 0.53 -8.22
CA VAL A 507 15.41 1.06 -9.52
C VAL A 507 15.15 0.06 -10.67
N GLY A 508 14.90 -1.21 -10.34
CA GLY A 508 14.61 -2.28 -11.29
C GLY A 508 13.13 -2.65 -11.32
N ASP A 509 12.80 -3.77 -10.67
CA ASP A 509 11.51 -4.45 -10.81
C ASP A 509 10.35 -3.75 -10.08
N ALA A 510 10.66 -2.90 -9.09
CA ALA A 510 9.68 -2.10 -8.34
C ALA A 510 9.73 -0.61 -8.73
N ASN A 511 10.02 -0.32 -10.00
CA ASN A 511 10.20 1.03 -10.53
C ASN A 511 8.96 1.93 -10.47
N HIS A 512 7.76 1.37 -10.38
CA HIS A 512 6.52 2.13 -10.20
C HIS A 512 6.44 2.83 -8.84
N LEU A 513 7.29 2.45 -7.87
CA LEU A 513 7.45 3.17 -6.60
C LEU A 513 8.24 4.48 -6.76
N LEU A 514 8.89 4.73 -7.90
CA LEU A 514 9.67 5.93 -8.18
C LEU A 514 8.83 7.01 -8.87
N LEU A 515 7.73 7.42 -8.22
CA LEU A 515 6.86 8.47 -8.75
C LEU A 515 7.64 9.77 -9.00
N GLY A 516 7.45 10.32 -10.20
CA GLY A 516 8.12 11.54 -10.65
C GLY A 516 9.53 11.37 -11.24
N TYR A 517 10.05 10.14 -11.36
CA TYR A 517 11.28 9.89 -12.13
C TYR A 517 10.98 9.53 -13.58
N SER A 518 11.79 10.07 -14.50
CA SER A 518 11.75 9.73 -15.92
C SER A 518 12.80 8.67 -16.24
N PHE A 519 12.36 7.55 -16.82
CA PHE A 519 13.25 6.49 -17.28
C PHE A 519 13.75 6.78 -18.69
N SER A 520 15.03 6.52 -18.94
CA SER A 520 15.60 6.58 -20.28
C SER A 520 15.20 5.34 -21.10
N ALA A 521 15.46 5.38 -22.41
CA ALA A 521 15.29 4.23 -23.30
C ALA A 521 16.12 2.99 -22.89
N GLN A 522 17.15 3.17 -22.05
CA GLN A 522 18.00 2.09 -21.54
C GLN A 522 17.52 1.54 -20.18
N ASN A 523 16.31 1.89 -19.74
CA ASN A 523 15.75 1.51 -18.44
C ASN A 523 16.67 1.90 -17.26
N ASN A 524 17.17 3.14 -17.31
CA ASN A 524 17.96 3.75 -16.25
C ASN A 524 17.43 5.15 -15.94
N ILE A 525 17.84 5.71 -14.80
CA ILE A 525 17.44 7.04 -14.36
C ILE A 525 18.69 7.91 -14.29
N ILE A 526 18.75 8.96 -15.12
CA ILE A 526 19.85 9.92 -15.09
C ILE A 526 19.22 11.29 -14.88
N HIS A 527 19.56 11.94 -13.76
CA HIS A 527 19.06 13.27 -13.49
C HIS A 527 19.53 14.26 -14.57
N PRO A 528 18.70 15.22 -15.05
CA PRO A 528 19.07 16.14 -16.11
C PRO A 528 20.33 16.99 -15.83
N SER A 529 20.61 17.28 -14.55
CA SER A 529 21.82 18.01 -14.14
C SER A 529 23.07 17.14 -13.98
N ALA A 530 22.97 15.82 -14.19
CA ALA A 530 24.13 14.94 -14.13
C ALA A 530 24.98 15.06 -15.40
N LEU A 531 26.30 15.15 -15.23
CA LEU A 531 27.25 15.31 -16.34
C LEU A 531 28.01 14.00 -16.54
N LEU A 532 27.96 13.45 -17.76
CA LEU A 532 28.66 12.22 -18.13
C LEU A 532 29.75 12.51 -19.14
N GLY A 533 30.97 12.07 -18.83
CA GLY A 533 32.14 12.20 -19.71
C GLY A 533 32.07 11.32 -20.97
N SER A 534 33.04 11.51 -21.83
CA SER A 534 33.17 10.83 -23.11
C SER A 534 33.29 9.31 -22.92
N LYS A 535 32.53 8.53 -23.69
CA LYS A 535 32.53 7.04 -23.63
C LYS A 535 32.11 6.48 -22.26
N THR A 536 31.42 7.26 -21.43
CA THR A 536 30.84 6.79 -20.18
C THR A 536 29.49 6.11 -20.42
N THR A 537 29.26 4.99 -19.74
CA THR A 537 28.07 4.16 -19.92
C THR A 537 27.36 3.92 -18.60
N VAL A 538 26.05 4.06 -18.62
CA VAL A 538 25.16 3.76 -17.49
C VAL A 538 24.21 2.67 -17.95
N GLY A 539 24.35 1.46 -17.40
CA GLY A 539 23.53 0.31 -17.77
C GLY A 539 22.08 0.41 -17.28
N PRO A 540 21.22 -0.56 -17.63
CA PRO A 540 19.86 -0.66 -17.10
C PRO A 540 19.88 -0.87 -15.58
N GLN A 541 18.77 -0.52 -14.92
CA GLN A 541 18.60 -0.62 -13.47
C GLN A 541 19.67 0.19 -12.70
N CYS A 542 20.10 1.32 -13.27
CA CYS A 542 21.01 2.26 -12.64
C CYS A 542 20.31 3.59 -12.39
N MET A 543 20.78 4.31 -11.37
CA MET A 543 20.35 5.67 -11.08
C MET A 543 21.57 6.58 -10.90
N VAL A 544 21.54 7.78 -11.51
CA VAL A 544 22.50 8.86 -11.27
C VAL A 544 21.77 10.09 -10.74
N GLY A 545 22.13 10.49 -9.52
CA GLY A 545 21.51 11.59 -8.80
C GLY A 545 21.85 12.97 -9.34
N GLU A 546 21.10 13.95 -8.84
CA GLU A 546 21.23 15.36 -9.17
C GLU A 546 22.65 15.89 -8.92
N GLY A 547 23.17 16.68 -9.87
CA GLY A 547 24.45 17.39 -9.74
C GLY A 547 25.69 16.49 -9.71
N SER A 548 25.53 15.19 -9.93
CA SER A 548 26.63 14.23 -9.98
C SER A 548 27.37 14.31 -11.32
N GLN A 549 28.70 14.19 -11.26
CA GLN A 549 29.59 14.33 -12.41
C GLN A 549 30.45 13.08 -12.55
N MET A 550 30.59 12.59 -13.78
CA MET A 550 31.39 11.42 -14.13
C MET A 550 32.39 11.77 -15.22
N GLY A 551 33.65 11.38 -15.03
CA GLY A 551 34.72 11.52 -16.02
C GLY A 551 34.55 10.60 -17.23
N ASP A 552 35.60 10.51 -18.04
CA ASP A 552 35.61 9.74 -19.28
C ASP A 552 35.75 8.23 -19.03
N LYS A 553 35.19 7.42 -19.93
CA LYS A 553 35.36 5.95 -19.96
C LYS A 553 34.89 5.23 -18.69
N CYS A 554 33.87 5.76 -18.01
CA CYS A 554 33.29 5.13 -16.83
C CYS A 554 32.21 4.11 -17.18
N SER A 555 31.99 3.11 -16.32
CA SER A 555 30.92 2.13 -16.50
C SER A 555 30.16 1.88 -15.20
N VAL A 556 28.84 2.08 -15.23
CA VAL A 556 27.94 1.85 -14.08
C VAL A 556 26.94 0.74 -14.43
N LYS A 557 26.81 -0.28 -13.57
CA LYS A 557 25.91 -1.42 -13.79
C LYS A 557 25.14 -1.79 -12.53
N LYS A 558 23.80 -1.89 -12.61
CA LYS A 558 22.91 -2.25 -11.48
C LYS A 558 23.27 -1.48 -10.19
N SER A 559 23.49 -0.17 -10.30
CA SER A 559 24.04 0.63 -9.19
C SER A 559 23.31 1.96 -9.03
N VAL A 560 23.24 2.45 -7.80
CA VAL A 560 22.63 3.73 -7.45
C VAL A 560 23.72 4.71 -7.06
N ILE A 561 23.76 5.86 -7.72
CA ILE A 561 24.68 6.95 -7.45
C ILE A 561 23.89 8.13 -6.90
N GLY A 562 24.35 8.61 -5.74
CA GLY A 562 23.81 9.72 -4.98
C GLY A 562 23.86 11.07 -5.69
N ARG A 563 23.47 12.11 -4.96
CA ARG A 563 23.53 13.51 -5.41
C ARG A 563 24.93 14.07 -5.20
N HIS A 564 25.33 15.00 -6.06
CA HIS A 564 26.58 15.77 -5.98
C HIS A 564 27.84 14.91 -5.83
N CYS A 565 27.85 13.71 -6.42
CA CYS A 565 29.03 12.85 -6.45
C CYS A 565 30.00 13.34 -7.52
N ARG A 566 31.31 13.26 -7.25
CA ARG A 566 32.37 13.52 -8.24
C ARG A 566 33.12 12.23 -8.53
N ILE A 567 32.94 11.70 -9.73
CA ILE A 567 33.53 10.43 -10.16
C ILE A 567 34.55 10.75 -11.26
N GLY A 568 35.79 10.33 -11.04
CA GLY A 568 36.90 10.48 -11.97
C GLY A 568 36.73 9.68 -13.26
N SER A 569 37.80 9.58 -14.04
CA SER A 569 37.85 8.84 -15.30
C SER A 569 38.19 7.36 -15.09
N ASN A 570 37.77 6.50 -16.01
CA ASN A 570 38.06 5.06 -16.02
C ASN A 570 37.55 4.32 -14.75
N VAL A 571 36.46 4.80 -14.15
CA VAL A 571 35.86 4.21 -12.94
C VAL A 571 34.83 3.15 -13.31
N LYS A 572 34.84 2.02 -12.58
CA LYS A 572 33.87 0.93 -12.73
C LYS A 572 33.05 0.76 -11.46
N ILE A 573 31.73 0.83 -11.56
CA ILE A 573 30.80 0.65 -10.44
C ILE A 573 29.78 -0.41 -10.81
N ALA A 574 29.67 -1.46 -10.00
CA ALA A 574 28.77 -2.59 -10.27
C ALA A 574 28.07 -3.08 -8.99
N ASN A 575 26.76 -3.33 -9.06
CA ASN A 575 25.97 -3.83 -7.94
C ASN A 575 26.24 -3.08 -6.62
N SER A 576 26.36 -1.75 -6.67
CA SER A 576 26.83 -0.93 -5.55
C SER A 576 25.90 0.26 -5.29
N VAL A 577 25.91 0.76 -4.06
CA VAL A 577 25.19 1.97 -3.67
C VAL A 577 26.21 3.02 -3.25
N VAL A 578 26.25 4.14 -3.96
CA VAL A 578 27.08 5.30 -3.66
C VAL A 578 26.15 6.41 -3.16
N MET A 579 26.31 6.84 -1.92
CA MET A 579 25.48 7.89 -1.32
C MET A 579 25.93 9.30 -1.75
N ASN A 580 25.39 10.34 -1.11
CA ASN A 580 25.57 11.73 -1.55
C ASN A 580 26.99 12.26 -1.26
N TYR A 581 27.45 13.21 -2.08
CA TYR A 581 28.72 13.93 -1.89
C TYR A 581 29.96 13.02 -1.84
N VAL A 582 29.91 11.85 -2.49
CA VAL A 582 31.06 10.96 -2.58
C VAL A 582 32.00 11.43 -3.68
N THR A 583 33.29 11.44 -3.39
CA THR A 583 34.35 11.69 -4.38
C THR A 583 35.09 10.39 -4.68
N ILE A 584 35.18 10.01 -5.96
CA ILE A 584 35.85 8.79 -6.42
C ILE A 584 36.93 9.19 -7.42
N GLY A 585 38.19 8.87 -7.10
CA GLY A 585 39.35 9.14 -7.93
C GLY A 585 39.41 8.27 -9.19
N ASP A 586 40.40 8.55 -10.03
CA ASP A 586 40.54 7.92 -11.34
C ASP A 586 40.88 6.43 -11.21
N GLY A 587 40.32 5.60 -12.08
CA GLY A 587 40.66 4.18 -12.17
C GLY A 587 40.15 3.30 -11.03
N CYS A 588 39.22 3.80 -10.19
CA CYS A 588 38.65 3.00 -9.11
C CYS A 588 37.72 1.88 -9.63
N SER A 589 37.63 0.78 -8.87
CA SER A 589 36.71 -0.33 -9.15
C SER A 589 35.91 -0.69 -7.91
N ILE A 590 34.58 -0.55 -7.98
CA ILE A 590 33.67 -0.76 -6.85
C ILE A 590 32.65 -1.82 -7.25
N GLN A 591 32.60 -2.91 -6.49
CA GLN A 591 31.71 -4.03 -6.74
C GLN A 591 31.00 -4.45 -5.45
N GLY A 592 29.68 -4.64 -5.47
CA GLY A 592 28.95 -5.18 -4.32
C GLY A 592 29.01 -4.31 -3.06
N SER A 593 29.44 -3.05 -3.17
CA SER A 593 29.86 -2.24 -2.02
C SER A 593 28.90 -1.08 -1.75
N ILE A 594 28.84 -0.64 -0.49
CA ILE A 594 28.07 0.52 -0.06
C ILE A 594 29.05 1.61 0.36
N ILE A 595 28.95 2.76 -0.28
CA ILE A 595 29.81 3.92 -0.03
C ILE A 595 28.94 5.01 0.58
N CYS A 596 29.10 5.27 1.89
CA CYS A 596 28.32 6.26 2.61
C CYS A 596 28.69 7.70 2.21
N SER A 597 27.88 8.66 2.64
CA SER A 597 28.02 10.06 2.24
C SER A 597 29.38 10.65 2.63
N ASN A 598 29.85 11.63 1.86
CA ASN A 598 31.11 12.35 2.11
C ASN A 598 32.39 11.48 2.09
N VAL A 599 32.32 10.23 1.60
CA VAL A 599 33.50 9.38 1.44
C VAL A 599 34.39 9.91 0.30
N GLN A 600 35.70 9.78 0.49
CA GLN A 600 36.69 10.08 -0.54
C GLN A 600 37.47 8.81 -0.87
N LEU A 601 37.29 8.28 -2.07
CA LEU A 601 38.10 7.21 -2.62
C LEU A 601 39.19 7.83 -3.48
N GLN A 602 40.46 7.65 -3.11
CA GLN A 602 41.59 8.10 -3.92
C GLN A 602 41.82 7.18 -5.12
N ASP A 603 42.68 7.62 -6.05
CA ASP A 603 42.88 6.96 -7.33
C ASP A 603 43.23 5.48 -7.21
N ARG A 604 42.70 4.68 -8.14
CA ARG A 604 42.96 3.24 -8.29
C ARG A 604 42.56 2.40 -7.07
N ALA A 605 41.66 2.87 -6.20
CA ALA A 605 41.12 2.07 -5.12
C ALA A 605 40.20 0.96 -5.65
N ILE A 606 40.28 -0.23 -5.04
CA ILE A 606 39.47 -1.40 -5.39
C ILE A 606 38.67 -1.84 -4.17
N LEU A 607 37.35 -1.84 -4.28
CA LEU A 607 36.42 -2.22 -3.22
C LEU A 607 35.52 -3.35 -3.71
N LYS A 608 35.50 -4.46 -2.97
CA LYS A 608 34.63 -5.60 -3.27
C LYS A 608 33.86 -6.05 -2.04
N ASP A 609 32.54 -5.98 -2.11
CA ASP A 609 31.64 -6.37 -1.00
C ASP A 609 31.93 -5.60 0.30
N CYS A 610 32.37 -4.34 0.20
CA CYS A 610 32.78 -3.50 1.32
C CYS A 610 31.69 -2.52 1.77
N GLN A 611 31.77 -2.07 3.02
CA GLN A 611 30.94 -1.02 3.59
C GLN A 611 31.84 0.12 4.05
N VAL A 612 31.74 1.29 3.42
CA VAL A 612 32.59 2.45 3.73
C VAL A 612 31.75 3.50 4.44
N GLY A 613 32.02 3.73 5.71
CA GLY A 613 31.32 4.67 6.57
C GLY A 613 31.55 6.13 6.19
N ALA A 614 30.64 7.00 6.63
CA ALA A 614 30.62 8.40 6.22
C ALA A 614 31.93 9.13 6.54
N GLY A 615 32.39 9.97 5.60
CA GLY A 615 33.60 10.78 5.77
C GLY A 615 34.92 9.99 5.87
N PHE A 616 34.93 8.69 5.55
CA PHE A 616 36.15 7.90 5.48
C PHE A 616 36.94 8.22 4.21
N VAL A 617 38.28 8.10 4.29
CA VAL A 617 39.19 8.31 3.16
C VAL A 617 39.87 6.99 2.85
N VAL A 618 39.64 6.46 1.65
CA VAL A 618 40.30 5.25 1.15
C VAL A 618 41.52 5.68 0.35
N THR A 619 42.69 5.18 0.74
CA THR A 619 43.98 5.61 0.20
C THR A 619 44.23 5.08 -1.22
N THR A 620 45.07 5.79 -1.97
CA THR A 620 45.43 5.46 -3.36
C THR A 620 45.91 4.01 -3.50
N GLY A 621 45.36 3.29 -4.47
CA GLY A 621 45.79 1.92 -4.81
C GLY A 621 45.47 0.86 -3.76
N SER A 622 44.67 1.18 -2.75
CA SER A 622 44.26 0.20 -1.74
C SER A 622 43.21 -0.77 -2.28
N GLU A 623 43.27 -2.02 -1.83
CA GLU A 623 42.32 -3.08 -2.18
C GLU A 623 41.70 -3.65 -0.91
N TYR A 624 40.37 -3.62 -0.83
CA TYR A 624 39.61 -4.14 0.30
C TYR A 624 38.54 -5.11 -0.17
N LYS A 625 38.30 -6.17 0.62
CA LYS A 625 37.31 -7.19 0.29
C LYS A 625 36.53 -7.66 1.52
N GLY A 626 35.22 -7.42 1.52
CA GLY A 626 34.33 -7.88 2.61
C GLY A 626 34.51 -7.10 3.92
N GLU A 627 35.11 -5.91 3.86
CA GLU A 627 35.49 -5.12 5.04
C GLU A 627 34.53 -3.98 5.32
N SER A 628 34.36 -3.64 6.60
CA SER A 628 33.65 -2.44 7.06
C SER A 628 34.65 -1.38 7.48
N LEU A 629 34.82 -0.35 6.64
CA LEU A 629 35.77 0.75 6.82
C LEU A 629 35.05 1.95 7.42
N ALA A 630 35.19 2.19 8.72
CA ALA A 630 34.59 3.35 9.38
C ALA A 630 35.58 4.00 10.35
N LYS A 631 35.48 5.33 10.53
CA LYS A 631 36.18 6.01 11.62
C LYS A 631 35.64 5.46 12.94
N LYS A 632 36.52 5.14 13.89
CA LYS A 632 36.09 4.81 15.26
C LYS A 632 35.43 6.06 15.85
N GLU A 633 34.12 6.04 16.02
CA GLU A 633 33.43 7.03 16.85
C GLU A 633 34.00 6.89 18.26
N LYS A 634 34.58 7.96 18.82
CA LYS A 634 34.86 8.02 20.26
C LYS A 634 33.49 7.99 20.95
N GLN A 635 33.25 6.95 21.73
CA GLN A 635 32.04 6.77 22.54
C GLN A 635 31.79 7.98 23.44
#